data_AF-A0A0P0EEU4-F1
#
_entry.id   AF-A0A0P0EEU4-F1
#
_cell.length_a   1.000
_cell.length_b   1.000
_cell.length_c   1.000
_cell.angle_alpha   90.00
_cell.angle_beta   90.00
_cell.angle_gamma   90.00
#
_symmetry.space_group_name_H-M   'P 1'
#
loop_
_entity.id
_entity.type
_entity.pdbx_description
1 polymer ?
#
loop_
_entity_poly.entity_id
_entity_poly.type
_entity_poly.pdbx_seq_one_letter_code
_entity_poly.pdbx_strand_id
1 'polypeptide(L)'
;MPIDAATASVADFRALVTALVRHPDTPFAAWGRVEDALHEFILDTARYRAFCSAAVGRFIDHDPSAFGTDAFRAAWANSVGILAKEFGIALNPDSDSGEGDASGAAMCMVTMSAAMCMVTLAAA
;
A
#
# COMPACT_ATOMS: atom_id res chain seq x y z
N MET A 1 1.31 -20.38 -3.02
CA MET A 1 1.02 -19.98 -1.63
C MET A 1 -0.02 -20.94 -1.03
N PRO A 2 0.20 -21.50 0.18
CA PRO A 2 -0.83 -22.26 0.90
C PRO A 2 -2.11 -21.43 1.15
N ILE A 3 -3.28 -22.07 1.26
CA ILE A 3 -4.58 -21.37 1.41
C ILE A 3 -4.60 -20.44 2.63
N ASP A 4 -3.99 -20.85 3.74
CA ASP A 4 -3.93 -20.05 4.96
C ASP A 4 -3.09 -18.79 4.77
N ALA A 5 -1.97 -18.91 4.06
CA ALA A 5 -1.12 -17.76 3.72
C ALA A 5 -1.84 -16.80 2.77
N ALA A 6 -2.59 -17.30 1.79
CA ALA A 6 -3.37 -16.46 0.88
C ALA A 6 -4.48 -15.69 1.63
N THR A 7 -5.11 -16.34 2.60
CA THR A 7 -6.14 -15.72 3.44
C THR A 7 -5.56 -14.61 4.32
N ALA A 8 -4.38 -14.85 4.91
CA ALA A 8 -3.65 -13.85 5.68
C ALA A 8 -3.25 -12.64 4.82
N SER A 9 -2.72 -12.87 3.61
CA SER A 9 -2.37 -11.80 2.67
C SER A 9 -3.58 -10.95 2.27
N VAL A 10 -4.75 -11.55 2.04
CA VAL A 10 -5.99 -10.80 1.75
C VAL A 10 -6.46 -9.99 2.96
N ALA A 11 -6.35 -10.53 4.18
CA ALA A 11 -6.71 -9.80 5.39
C ALA A 11 -5.79 -8.59 5.61
N ASP A 12 -4.48 -8.79 5.44
CA ASP A 12 -3.48 -7.73 5.53
C ASP A 12 -3.68 -6.66 4.44
N PHE A 13 -3.99 -7.05 3.20
CA PHE A 13 -4.29 -6.11 2.12
C PHE A 13 -5.54 -5.27 2.45
N ARG A 14 -6.58 -5.86 3.04
CA ARG A 14 -7.75 -5.09 3.52
C ARG A 14 -7.38 -4.11 4.64
N ALA A 15 -6.47 -4.48 5.54
CA ALA A 15 -5.98 -3.58 6.57
C ALA A 15 -5.24 -2.39 5.94
N LEU A 16 -4.35 -2.64 4.97
CA LEU A 16 -3.67 -1.58 4.22
C LEU A 16 -4.65 -0.63 3.52
N VAL A 17 -5.63 -1.17 2.78
CA VAL A 17 -6.64 -0.34 2.11
C VAL A 17 -7.43 0.48 3.13
N THR A 18 -7.80 -0.10 4.27
CA THR A 18 -8.50 0.63 5.33
C THR A 18 -7.63 1.74 5.93
N ALA A 19 -6.33 1.49 6.11
CA ALA A 19 -5.39 2.51 6.58
C ALA A 19 -5.27 3.66 5.58
N LEU A 20 -5.17 3.38 4.28
CA LEU A 20 -5.20 4.39 3.22
C LEU A 20 -6.49 5.22 3.30
N VAL A 21 -7.67 4.60 3.40
CA VAL A 21 -8.96 5.33 3.54
C VAL A 21 -8.96 6.27 4.74
N ARG A 22 -8.45 5.82 5.89
CA ARG A 22 -8.47 6.60 7.15
C ARG A 22 -7.41 7.69 7.18
N HIS A 23 -6.31 7.51 6.46
CA HIS A 23 -5.15 8.39 6.44
C HIS A 23 -4.81 8.79 5.00
N PRO A 24 -5.70 9.53 4.31
CA PRO A 24 -5.63 9.69 2.86
C PRO A 24 -4.40 10.47 2.35
N ASP A 25 -3.77 11.25 3.22
CA ASP A 25 -2.56 12.02 2.90
C ASP A 25 -1.27 11.35 3.44
N THR A 26 -1.39 10.14 3.98
CA THR A 26 -0.26 9.39 4.55
C THR A 26 0.19 8.30 3.57
N PRO A 27 1.45 8.32 3.10
CA PRO A 27 2.01 7.23 2.33
C PRO A 27 2.29 6.03 3.24
N PHE A 28 2.10 4.83 2.71
CA PHE A 28 2.43 3.57 3.37
C PHE A 28 3.42 2.79 2.51
N ALA A 29 4.23 1.94 3.12
CA ALA A 29 5.00 0.93 2.41
C ALA A 29 4.34 -0.44 2.58
N ALA A 30 4.35 -1.23 1.50
CA ALA A 30 3.92 -2.61 1.50
C ALA A 30 4.96 -3.50 2.22
N TRP A 31 4.51 -4.68 2.64
CA TRP A 31 5.33 -5.68 3.33
C TRP A 31 5.11 -7.05 2.70
N GLY A 32 5.99 -8.00 2.99
CA GLY A 32 6.06 -9.28 2.28
C GLY A 32 4.72 -9.96 2.01
N ARG A 33 3.82 -10.10 3.00
CA ARG A 33 2.50 -10.72 2.77
C ARG A 33 1.56 -9.91 1.89
N VAL A 34 1.64 -8.59 1.95
CA VAL A 34 0.75 -7.70 1.18
C VAL A 34 1.24 -7.51 -0.24
N GLU A 35 2.55 -7.48 -0.45
CA GLU A 35 3.19 -7.35 -1.76
C GLU A 35 2.61 -8.37 -2.75
N ASP A 36 2.53 -9.64 -2.35
CA ASP A 36 1.98 -10.73 -3.17
C ASP A 36 0.52 -10.48 -3.58
N ALA A 37 -0.33 -10.08 -2.62
CA ALA A 37 -1.75 -9.83 -2.88
C ALA A 37 -1.97 -8.58 -3.73
N LEU A 38 -1.18 -7.53 -3.49
CA LEU A 38 -1.21 -6.30 -4.26
C LEU A 38 -0.80 -6.59 -5.71
N HIS A 39 0.34 -7.24 -5.92
CA HIS A 39 0.87 -7.55 -7.25
C HIS A 39 -0.04 -8.48 -8.05
N GLU A 40 -0.65 -9.48 -7.44
CA GLU A 40 -1.63 -10.30 -8.13
C GLU A 40 -2.87 -9.47 -8.53
N PHE A 41 -3.33 -8.59 -7.64
CA PHE A 41 -4.57 -7.86 -7.88
C PHE A 41 -4.43 -6.76 -8.95
N ILE A 42 -3.29 -6.04 -9.00
CA ILE A 42 -3.08 -4.97 -9.98
C ILE A 42 -2.99 -5.47 -11.43
N LEU A 43 -2.65 -6.75 -11.64
CA LEU A 43 -2.54 -7.37 -12.97
C LEU A 43 -3.90 -7.40 -13.69
N ASP A 44 -5.00 -7.60 -12.96
CA ASP A 44 -6.35 -7.35 -13.47
C ASP A 44 -6.69 -5.87 -13.27
N THR A 45 -6.04 -5.02 -14.08
CA THR A 45 -6.11 -3.56 -13.92
C THR A 45 -7.54 -3.01 -14.01
N ALA A 46 -8.41 -3.64 -14.82
CA ALA A 46 -9.81 -3.25 -14.93
C ALA A 46 -10.56 -3.48 -13.61
N ARG A 47 -10.41 -4.67 -13.03
CA ARG A 47 -11.01 -4.99 -11.73
C ARG A 47 -10.38 -4.20 -10.59
N TYR A 48 -9.07 -3.99 -10.61
CA TYR A 48 -8.36 -3.17 -9.63
C TYR A 48 -8.83 -1.72 -9.65
N ARG A 49 -8.97 -1.12 -10.85
CA ARG A 49 -9.50 0.24 -11.01
C ARG A 49 -10.94 0.36 -10.51
N ALA A 50 -11.79 -0.62 -10.82
CA ALA A 50 -13.17 -0.65 -10.33
C ALA A 50 -13.23 -0.75 -8.80
N PHE A 51 -12.39 -1.61 -8.20
CA PHE A 51 -12.26 -1.72 -6.75
C PHE A 51 -11.80 -0.41 -6.12
N CYS A 52 -10.74 0.21 -6.64
CA CYS A 52 -10.23 1.47 -6.12
C CYS A 52 -11.31 2.57 -6.18
N SER A 53 -12.01 2.70 -7.31
CA SER A 53 -13.13 3.63 -7.44
C SER A 53 -14.23 3.39 -6.39
N ALA A 54 -14.59 2.13 -6.15
CA ALA A 54 -15.64 1.76 -5.20
C ALA A 54 -15.23 1.88 -3.72
N ALA A 55 -13.98 1.51 -3.38
CA ALA A 55 -13.51 1.42 -2.00
C ALA A 55 -12.93 2.73 -1.47
N VAL A 56 -12.23 3.48 -2.31
CA VAL A 56 -11.44 4.68 -1.91
C VAL A 56 -11.77 5.91 -2.76
N GLY A 57 -12.60 5.78 -3.80
CA GLY A 57 -13.00 6.89 -4.67
C GLY A 57 -11.92 7.39 -5.63
N ARG A 58 -10.72 6.79 -5.60
CA ARG A 58 -9.57 7.14 -6.44
C ARG A 58 -8.64 5.94 -6.61
N PHE A 59 -7.72 6.01 -7.57
CA PHE A 59 -6.74 4.93 -7.78
C PHE A 59 -5.74 4.88 -6.62
N ILE A 60 -5.40 3.67 -6.15
CA ILE A 60 -4.28 3.47 -5.23
C ILE A 60 -3.04 3.23 -6.08
N ASP A 61 -2.10 4.17 -6.03
CA ASP A 61 -0.84 4.09 -6.75
C ASP A 61 0.14 3.22 -5.96
N HIS A 62 0.98 2.48 -6.68
CA HIS A 62 2.17 1.85 -6.12
C HIS A 62 3.40 2.35 -6.87
N ASP A 63 4.49 2.57 -6.14
CA ASP A 63 5.79 2.97 -6.66
C ASP A 63 6.82 1.90 -6.27
N PRO A 64 7.23 1.03 -7.22
CA PRO A 64 8.24 0.00 -6.97
C PRO A 64 9.68 0.58 -6.95
N SER A 65 9.87 1.85 -7.33
CA SER A 65 11.19 2.50 -7.36
C SER A 65 11.53 3.22 -6.05
N ALA A 66 10.57 3.32 -5.13
CA ALA A 66 10.75 4.06 -3.89
C ALA A 66 11.64 3.34 -2.87
N PHE A 67 11.83 2.02 -2.97
CA PHE A 67 12.59 1.24 -1.98
C PHE A 67 13.99 1.84 -1.71
N GLY A 68 14.36 1.93 -0.43
CA GLY A 68 15.64 2.50 0.00
C GLY A 68 15.73 4.04 -0.06
N THR A 69 14.71 4.75 -0.53
CA THR A 69 14.64 6.22 -0.48
C THR A 69 14.19 6.72 0.91
N ASP A 70 14.40 8.00 1.19
CA ASP A 70 13.89 8.64 2.42
C ASP A 70 12.36 8.64 2.48
N ALA A 71 11.70 8.79 1.32
CA ALA A 71 10.24 8.74 1.22
C ALA A 71 9.72 7.36 1.62
N PHE A 72 10.38 6.30 1.15
CA PHE A 72 10.03 4.93 1.54
C PHE A 72 10.28 4.68 3.03
N ARG A 73 11.41 5.11 3.58
CA ARG A 73 11.68 5.00 5.03
C ARG A 73 10.59 5.68 5.87
N ALA A 74 10.13 6.86 5.46
CA ALA A 74 9.03 7.55 6.12
C ALA A 74 7.71 6.77 5.99
N ALA A 75 7.39 6.26 4.79
CA ALA A 75 6.21 5.45 4.55
C ALA A 75 6.23 4.12 5.33
N TRP A 76 7.41 3.50 5.51
CA TRP A 76 7.59 2.32 6.34
C TRP A 76 7.32 2.61 7.82
N ALA A 77 7.86 3.71 8.34
CA ALA A 77 7.58 4.14 9.71
C ALA A 77 6.07 4.36 9.95
N ASN A 78 5.36 4.91 8.95
CA ASN A 78 3.90 5.03 8.99
C ASN A 78 3.22 3.66 9.04
N SER A 79 3.60 2.73 8.15
CA SER A 79 3.09 1.36 8.15
C SER A 79 3.27 0.67 9.50
N VAL A 80 4.49 0.67 10.03
CA VAL A 80 4.82 0.05 11.33
C VAL A 80 3.97 0.64 12.46
N GLY A 81 3.91 1.97 12.55
CA GLY A 81 3.21 2.64 13.65
C GLY A 81 1.69 2.49 13.58
N ILE A 82 1.10 2.76 12.41
CA ILE A 82 -0.36 2.79 12.23
C ILE A 82 -0.93 1.36 12.23
N LEU A 83 -0.29 0.42 11.54
CA LEU A 83 -0.81 -0.95 11.45
C LEU A 83 -0.74 -1.69 12.80
N ALA A 84 0.31 -1.45 13.59
CA ALA A 84 0.38 -1.97 14.95
C ALA A 84 -0.72 -1.36 15.83
N LYS A 85 -0.91 -0.04 15.78
CA LYS A 85 -1.86 0.68 16.63
C LYS A 85 -3.33 0.38 16.31
N GLU A 86 -3.69 0.33 15.03
CA GLU A 86 -5.09 0.27 14.61
C GLU A 86 -5.58 -1.12 14.24
N PHE A 87 -4.66 -2.01 13.86
CA PHE A 87 -5.00 -3.34 13.33
C PHE A 87 -4.30 -4.48 14.09
N GLY A 88 -3.40 -4.18 15.02
CA GLY A 88 -2.64 -5.18 15.76
C GLY A 88 -1.64 -5.95 14.88
N ILE A 89 -1.29 -5.42 13.71
CA ILE A 89 -0.33 -6.03 12.80
C ILE A 89 1.07 -5.56 13.18
N ALA A 90 1.87 -6.46 13.73
CA ALA A 90 3.27 -6.19 14.06
C ALA A 90 4.14 -6.42 12.81
N LEU A 91 4.73 -5.34 12.31
CA LEU A 91 5.72 -5.38 11.24
C LEU A 91 7.13 -5.31 11.82
N ASN A 92 8.11 -5.83 11.08
CA ASN A 92 9.52 -5.66 11.41
C ASN A 92 9.88 -4.17 11.32
N PRO A 93 10.37 -3.51 12.37
CA PRO A 93 10.65 -2.07 12.29
C PRO A 93 11.83 -1.72 11.37
N ASP A 94 12.65 -2.69 10.98
CA ASP A 94 13.77 -2.49 10.06
C ASP A 94 13.29 -2.30 8.61
N SER A 95 13.47 -1.10 8.07
CA SER A 95 13.12 -0.78 6.68
C SER A 95 13.98 -1.48 5.64
N ASP A 96 15.12 -2.03 6.06
CA ASP A 96 16.08 -2.71 5.18
C ASP A 96 15.98 -4.23 5.30
N SER A 97 14.99 -4.74 6.05
CA SER A 97 14.72 -6.18 6.24
C SER A 97 14.56 -6.95 4.92
N GLY A 98 14.13 -6.26 3.86
CA GLY A 98 14.12 -6.75 2.48
C GLY A 98 13.12 -7.88 2.20
N GLU A 99 13.14 -8.36 0.96
CA GLU A 99 12.25 -9.43 0.51
C GLU A 99 12.55 -10.77 1.18
N GLY A 100 11.50 -11.47 1.64
CA GLY A 100 11.60 -12.81 2.25
C GLY A 100 11.10 -12.89 3.69
N ASP A 101 10.94 -11.76 4.38
CA ASP A 101 10.23 -11.67 5.65
C ASP A 101 8.76 -11.31 5.39
N ALA A 102 7.85 -12.18 5.83
CA ALA A 102 6.40 -11.99 5.73
C ALA A 102 5.93 -10.67 6.37
N SER A 103 6.69 -10.13 7.32
CA SER A 103 6.44 -8.88 8.05
C SER A 103 7.45 -7.77 7.74
N GLY A 104 8.42 -8.06 6.87
CA GLY A 104 9.49 -7.13 6.49
C GLY A 104 9.09 -6.18 5.37
N ALA A 105 9.86 -5.12 5.23
CA ALA A 105 9.69 -4.11 4.20
C ALA A 105 9.83 -4.74 2.81
N ALA A 106 8.77 -4.63 2.00
CA ALA A 106 8.80 -5.03 0.60
C ALA A 106 9.09 -3.81 -0.29
N MET A 107 9.16 -3.99 -1.61
CA MET A 107 9.68 -2.95 -2.51
C MET A 107 8.70 -1.79 -2.75
N CYS A 108 7.39 -2.03 -2.65
CA CYS A 108 6.41 -1.04 -3.06
C CYS A 108 6.06 -0.02 -1.97
N MET A 109 6.16 1.27 -2.31
CA MET A 109 5.43 2.32 -1.61
C MET A 109 4.03 2.44 -2.22
N VAL A 110 3.01 2.64 -1.40
CA VAL A 110 1.62 2.84 -1.83
C VAL A 110 1.09 4.18 -1.35
N THR A 111 0.37 4.85 -2.24
CA THR A 111 -0.22 6.17 -1.97
C THR A 111 -1.61 6.24 -2.56
N MET A 112 -2.41 7.14 -2.01
CA MET A 112 -3.62 7.59 -2.68
C MET A 112 -3.34 8.98 -3.22
N SER A 113 -2.87 9.08 -4.46
CA SER A 113 -2.67 10.39 -5.07
C SER A 113 -3.94 11.22 -4.93
N ALA A 114 -3.78 12.49 -4.57
CA ALA A 114 -4.84 13.46 -4.76
C ALA A 114 -5.25 13.42 -6.24
N ALA A 115 -6.55 13.50 -6.52
CA ALA A 115 -6.99 13.74 -7.88
C ALA A 115 -6.42 15.09 -8.33
N MET A 116 -5.28 15.08 -9.03
CA MET A 116 -4.69 16.27 -9.61
C MET A 116 -5.51 16.62 -10.85
N CYS A 117 -6.72 17.13 -10.64
CA CYS A 117 -7.43 17.88 -11.66
C CYS A 117 -6.88 19.30 -11.67
N MET A 118 -5.65 19.48 -12.16
CA MET A 118 -5.18 20.77 -12.62
C MET A 118 -5.31 20.83 -14.15
N VAL A 119 -6.56 20.89 -14.62
CA VAL A 119 -6.84 21.57 -15.88
C VAL A 119 -7.45 22.91 -15.53
N THR A 120 -6.61 23.86 -15.14
CA THR A 120 -6.96 25.27 -15.35
C THR A 120 -7.06 25.45 -16.86
N LEU A 121 -8.29 25.55 -17.37
CA LEU A 121 -8.56 26.09 -18.70
C LEU A 121 -7.93 27.50 -18.73
N ALA A 122 -6.77 27.63 -19.38
CA ALA A 122 -6.33 28.92 -19.85
C ALA A 122 -7.18 29.23 -21.08
N ALA A 123 -8.19 30.09 -20.88
CA ALA A 123 -8.86 30.76 -21.97
C ALA A 123 -7.87 31.74 -22.61
N ALA A 124 -7.58 31.54 -23.89
CA ALA A 124 -7.06 32.56 -24.81
C ALA A 124 -7.53 32.22 -26.23
#